data_AF-A0A965HLN2-F1
#
_entry.id   AF-A0A965HLN2-F1
#
_cell.length_a   1.000
_cell.length_b   1.000
_cell.length_c   1.000
_cell.angle_alpha   90.00
_cell.angle_beta   90.00
_cell.angle_gamma   90.00
#
_symmetry.space_group_name_H-M   'P 1'
#
loop_
_entity.id
_entity.type
_entity.pdbx_description
1 polymer ?
#
loop_
_entity_poly.entity_id
_entity_poly.type
_entity_poly.pdbx_seq_one_letter_code
_entity_poly.pdbx_strand_id
1 'polypeptide(L)' 'SACHGAEGKGNQALGSANLTDRYWLYAKGADAKSVQESIVETLVKGRGGKMPAQADQLGEAKVHLLAGYVYGLRSEGQPH' A
#
# COMPACT_ATOMS: atom_id res chain seq x y z
N SER A 1 -13.75 12.14 -4.48
CA SER A 1 -12.56 12.67 -5.17
C SER A 1 -11.53 13.29 -4.23
N ALA A 2 -11.87 13.80 -3.04
CA ALA A 2 -10.94 14.54 -2.17
C ALA A 2 -9.64 13.77 -1.77
N CYS A 3 -9.73 12.48 -1.43
CA CYS A 3 -8.54 11.72 -0.99
C CYS A 3 -7.86 10.95 -2.13
N HIS A 4 -8.65 10.35 -3.03
CA HIS A 4 -8.14 9.48 -4.11
C HIS A 4 -8.05 10.18 -5.47
N GLY A 5 -8.22 11.50 -5.52
CA GLY A 5 -8.30 12.27 -6.76
C GLY A 5 -9.62 12.07 -7.51
N ALA A 6 -9.83 12.88 -8.56
CA ALA A 6 -11.01 12.75 -9.43
C ALA A 6 -10.97 11.45 -10.25
N GLU A 7 -9.77 11.03 -10.67
CA GLU A 7 -9.56 9.81 -11.45
C GLU A 7 -9.38 8.55 -10.58
N GLY A 8 -9.44 8.66 -9.25
CA GLY A 8 -9.21 7.51 -8.36
C GLY A 8 -7.76 7.07 -8.23
N LYS A 9 -6.80 7.79 -8.81
CA LYS A 9 -5.36 7.45 -8.83
C LYS A 9 -4.63 7.61 -7.49
N GLY A 10 -5.31 8.06 -6.44
CA GLY A 10 -4.73 8.23 -5.12
C GLY A 10 -4.04 9.58 -4.92
N ASN A 11 -3.46 9.74 -3.73
CA ASN A 11 -2.66 10.92 -3.36
C ASN A 11 -1.56 10.47 -2.39
N GLN A 12 -0.31 10.45 -2.87
CA GLN A 12 0.84 9.97 -2.10
C GLN A 12 1.11 10.82 -0.85
N ALA A 13 0.89 12.14 -0.90
CA ALA A 13 1.09 13.02 0.26
C ALA A 13 0.15 12.68 1.43
N LEU A 14 -1.02 12.12 1.12
CA LEU A 14 -1.99 11.63 2.12
C LEU A 14 -1.86 10.12 2.38
N GLY A 15 -0.98 9.42 1.67
CA GLY A 15 -0.91 7.95 1.67
C GLY A 15 -2.16 7.27 1.09
N SER A 16 -2.97 7.99 0.31
CA SER A 16 -4.20 7.45 -0.29
C SER A 16 -3.89 6.58 -1.49
N ALA A 17 -4.41 5.35 -1.49
CA ALA A 17 -4.16 4.34 -2.51
C ALA A 17 -4.70 4.71 -3.91
N ASN A 18 -4.08 4.16 -4.95
CA ASN A 18 -4.63 4.14 -6.29
C ASN A 18 -5.72 3.07 -6.38
N LEU A 19 -6.95 3.46 -6.70
CA LEU A 19 -8.10 2.55 -6.80
C LEU A 19 -8.31 2.00 -8.22
N THR A 20 -7.49 2.41 -9.18
CA THR A 20 -7.59 1.98 -10.58
C THR A 20 -6.53 0.94 -10.98
N ASP A 21 -5.60 0.61 -10.09
CA ASP A 21 -4.61 -0.44 -10.34
C ASP A 21 -5.13 -1.82 -9.91
N ARG A 22 -4.26 -2.84 -10.02
CA ARG A 22 -4.60 -4.23 -9.69
C ARG A 22 -4.11 -4.67 -8.31
N TYR A 23 -3.56 -3.76 -7.51
CA TYR A 23 -2.88 -4.07 -6.25
C TYR A 23 -3.75 -3.66 -5.06
N TRP A 24 -4.29 -4.67 -4.37
CA TRP A 24 -5.22 -4.45 -3.26
C TRP A 24 -4.60 -4.87 -1.92
N LEU A 25 -4.11 -3.89 -1.15
CA LEU A 25 -3.41 -4.12 0.13
C LEU A 25 -4.21 -4.95 1.15
N TYR A 26 -5.53 -4.75 1.21
CA TYR A 26 -6.40 -5.42 2.18
C TYR A 26 -7.22 -6.56 1.57
N ALA A 27 -6.97 -6.94 0.31
CA ALA A 27 -7.68 -8.05 -0.29
C ALA A 27 -7.29 -9.37 0.37
N LYS A 28 -8.30 -10.19 0.68
CA LYS A 28 -8.11 -11.53 1.26
C LYS A 28 -7.65 -12.58 0.24
N GLY A 29 -7.69 -12.24 -1.05
CA GLY A 29 -7.34 -13.10 -2.16
C GLY A 29 -7.31 -12.30 -3.46
N ALA A 30 -6.71 -12.88 -4.50
CA ALA A 30 -6.56 -12.23 -5.80
C ALA A 30 -7.79 -12.38 -6.72
N ASP A 31 -8.72 -13.27 -6.39
CA ASP A 31 -9.94 -13.46 -7.16
C ASP A 31 -10.93 -12.29 -6.96
N ALA A 32 -11.76 -12.04 -7.98
CA ALA A 32 -12.66 -10.89 -7.99
C ALA A 32 -13.65 -10.87 -6.82
N LYS A 33 -14.09 -12.05 -6.33
CA LYS A 33 -15.02 -12.14 -5.22
C LYS A 33 -14.35 -11.71 -3.92
N SER A 34 -13.16 -12.24 -3.63
CA SER A 34 -12.36 -11.85 -2.45
C SER A 34 -12.04 -10.36 -2.43
N VAL A 35 -11.70 -9.79 -3.61
CA VAL A 35 -11.45 -8.35 -3.75
C VAL A 35 -12.72 -7.55 -3.45
N GLN A 36 -13.86 -7.92 -4.06
CA GLN A 36 -15.13 -7.21 -3.85
C GLN A 36 -15.57 -7.23 -2.39
N GLU A 37 -15.49 -8.38 -1.72
CA GLU A 37 -15.83 -8.49 -0.29
C GLU A 37 -14.92 -7.60 0.57
N SER A 38 -13.62 -7.56 0.25
CA SER A 38 -12.64 -6.75 0.97
C SER A 38 -12.84 -5.24 0.74
N ILE A 39 -13.31 -4.84 -0.44
CA ILE A 39 -13.69 -3.45 -0.75
C ILE A 39 -14.87 -3.03 0.11
N VAL A 40 -15.96 -3.82 0.11
CA VAL A 40 -17.15 -3.52 0.92
C VAL A 40 -16.78 -3.40 2.40
N GLU A 41 -15.99 -4.34 2.91
CA GLU A 41 -15.52 -4.27 4.30
C GLU A 41 -14.71 -3.00 4.58
N THR A 42 -13.81 -2.62 3.67
CA THR A 42 -12.98 -1.42 3.80
C THR A 42 -13.81 -0.14 3.80
N LEU A 43 -14.85 -0.06 2.97
CA LEU A 43 -15.73 1.10 2.91
C LEU A 43 -16.61 1.21 4.17
N VAL A 44 -17.12 0.08 4.67
CA VAL A 44 -18.06 0.07 5.80
C VAL A 44 -17.33 0.22 7.15
N LYS A 45 -16.19 -0.45 7.32
CA LYS A 45 -15.47 -0.48 8.62
C LYS A 45 -14.27 0.45 8.67
N GLY A 46 -13.87 1.02 7.54
CA GLY A 46 -12.63 1.77 7.43
C GLY A 46 -11.38 0.88 7.52
N ARG A 47 -10.21 1.49 7.36
CA ARG A 47 -8.88 0.88 7.54
C ARG A 47 -7.93 1.90 8.18
N GLY A 48 -6.92 1.40 8.89
CA GLY A 48 -5.94 2.24 9.62
C GLY A 48 -4.57 1.58 9.65
N GLY A 49 -3.91 1.54 8.49
CA GLY A 49 -2.56 1.00 8.38
C GLY A 49 -1.56 1.77 9.25
N LYS A 50 -0.65 1.07 9.92
CA LYS A 50 0.42 1.65 10.71
C LYS A 50 1.74 1.07 10.26
N MET A 51 2.69 1.93 9.93
CA MET A 51 4.10 1.57 9.69
C MET A 51 4.93 2.14 10.84
N PRO A 52 5.26 1.35 11.87
CA PRO A 52 6.03 1.84 13.00
C PRO A 52 7.44 2.29 12.58
N ALA A 53 7.96 3.33 13.23
CA ALA A 53 9.33 3.74 13.05
C ALA A 53 10.28 2.59 13.42
N GLN A 54 11.23 2.29 12.53
CA GLN A 54 12.16 1.18 12.71
C GLN A 54 13.52 1.62 13.28
N ALA A 55 13.77 2.93 13.40
CA ALA A 55 15.05 3.47 13.83
C ALA A 55 15.47 2.97 15.21
N ASP A 56 14.58 2.98 16.19
CA ASP A 56 14.87 2.54 17.56
C ASP A 56 15.12 1.02 17.66
N GLN A 57 14.53 0.24 16.75
CA GLN A 57 14.65 -1.23 16.74
C GLN A 57 15.89 -1.71 15.99
N LEU A 58 16.26 -1.04 14.89
CA LEU A 58 17.26 -1.52 13.95
C LEU A 58 18.52 -0.65 13.88
N GLY A 59 18.44 0.62 14.28
CA GLY A 59 19.49 1.61 14.08
C GLY A 59 19.57 2.11 12.63
N GLU A 60 20.17 3.28 12.44
CA GLU A 60 20.20 4.00 11.16
C GLU A 60 20.83 3.15 10.02
N ALA A 61 21.98 2.53 10.26
CA ALA A 61 22.70 1.77 9.24
C ALA A 61 21.86 0.61 8.67
N LYS A 62 21.12 -0.12 9.52
CA LYS A 62 20.25 -1.21 9.06
C LYS A 62 19.01 -0.71 8.36
N VAL A 63 18.41 0.39 8.84
CA VAL A 63 17.28 1.04 8.15
C VAL A 63 17.70 1.47 6.74
N HIS A 64 18.90 2.05 6.59
CA HIS A 64 19.41 2.45 5.28
C HIS A 64 19.62 1.26 4.34
N LEU A 65 20.24 0.18 4.82
CA LEU A 65 20.42 -1.04 4.03
C LEU A 65 19.09 -1.67 3.62
N LEU A 66 18.11 -1.77 4.55
CA LEU A 66 16.79 -2.31 4.25
C LEU A 66 16.01 -1.43 3.26
N ALA A 67 16.13 -0.10 3.36
CA ALA A 67 15.52 0.81 2.40
C ALA A 67 16.09 0.58 0.99
N GLY A 68 17.41 0.42 0.86
CA GLY A 68 18.06 0.07 -0.40
C GLY A 68 17.60 -1.28 -0.96
N TYR A 69 17.48 -2.30 -0.10
CA TYR A 69 17.00 -3.61 -0.48
C TYR A 69 15.54 -3.59 -0.97
N VAL A 70 14.62 -2.97 -0.22
CA VAL A 70 13.21 -2.83 -0.62
C VAL A 70 13.06 -2.03 -1.91
N TYR A 71 13.89 -1.01 -2.10
CA TYR A 71 13.93 -0.26 -3.36
C TYR A 71 14.40 -1.14 -4.54
N GLY A 72 15.38 -2.03 -4.35
CA GLY A 72 15.85 -2.95 -5.38
C GLY A 72 14.82 -4.01 -5.79
N LEU A 73 14.01 -4.51 -4.84
CA LEU A 73 12.93 -5.47 -5.13
C LEU A 73 11.93 -4.96 -6.17
N ARG A 74 11.76 -3.63 -6.26
CA ARG A 74 10.93 -2.98 -7.27
C ARG A 74 11.38 -3.31 -8.70
N SER A 75 12.69 -3.46 -8.93
CA SER A 75 13.26 -3.73 -10.26
C SER A 75 13.26 -5.20 -10.66
N GLU A 76 13.05 -6.12 -9.72
CA GLU A 76 13.13 -7.57 -9.95
C GLU A 76 11.74 -8.21 -10.20
N GLY A 77 10.64 -7.46 -10.05
CA GLY A 77 9.28 -7.99 -10.16
C GLY A 77 8.27 -7.02 -10.76
N GLN A 78 8.02 -7.20 -12.06
CA GLN A 78 6.87 -6.73 -12.86
C GLN A 78 6.69 -5.20 -13.03
N PRO A 79 6.54 -4.68 -14.26
CA PRO A 79 6.44 -3.24 -14.51
C PRO A 79 5.19 -2.65 -13.85
N HIS A 80 5.35 -1.43 -13.34
CA HIS A 80 4.27 -0.56 -12.86
C HIS A 80 3.22 -0.29 -13.93
#